data_AF-A0A8T3KKL4-F1
#
_entry.id   AF-A0A8T3KKL4-F1
#
_cell.length_a   1.000
_cell.length_b   1.000
_cell.length_c   1.000
_cell.angle_alpha   90.00
_cell.angle_beta   90.00
_cell.angle_gamma   90.00
#
_symmetry.space_group_name_H-M   'P 1'
#
loop_
_entity.id
_entity.type
_entity.pdbx_description
1 polymer ?
#
loop_
_entity_poly.entity_id
_entity_poly.type
_entity_poly.pdbx_seq_one_letter_code
_entity_poly.pdbx_strand_id
1 'polypeptide(L)'
;MDSTGNFIVRLIEWLNSFDKKALVLAASAIGAGFAMIAGIGPGIGQGFAAGEAAEAVGEKPEEGKQITFTMLLGAAISETSGILALIVALILLFGNPLVGVNGAKMVLAASAIGAGIAMVAGIGPALGQGYAAGKAAEAVGVNPEARKNVTFALLLGGAVAETSTILALVVSLILIFANPLGADEGLWIILAASAIGAGFAMIAGIGPGIGQGVAAGKAVEAIGKRPGHQGMITRVMFLGQAVAQTTGIYALIIALLLMFANPLLGLLK
;
A
#
# COMPACT_ATOMS: atom_id res chain seq x y z
N MET A 1 -41.45 -4.58 23.38
CA MET A 1 -40.05 -4.51 22.92
C MET A 1 -39.19 -4.64 24.16
N ASP A 2 -38.69 -5.83 24.43
CA ASP A 2 -37.94 -6.12 25.65
C ASP A 2 -36.64 -5.30 25.68
N SER A 3 -36.47 -4.53 26.76
CA SER A 3 -35.34 -3.64 27.00
C SER A 3 -34.11 -4.36 27.59
N THR A 4 -34.02 -5.68 27.41
CA THR A 4 -33.15 -6.56 28.21
C THR A 4 -31.78 -6.87 27.58
N GLY A 5 -31.53 -6.44 26.34
CA GLY A 5 -30.22 -6.61 25.69
C GLY A 5 -29.19 -5.57 26.16
N ASN A 6 -27.95 -6.01 26.41
CA ASN A 6 -26.82 -5.09 26.62
C ASN A 6 -26.55 -4.25 25.35
N PHE A 7 -25.73 -3.19 25.47
CA PHE A 7 -25.47 -2.25 24.36
C PHE A 7 -25.04 -2.95 23.06
N ILE A 8 -24.21 -3.99 23.16
CA ILE A 8 -23.70 -4.72 21.99
C ILE A 8 -24.85 -5.43 21.27
N VAL A 9 -25.73 -6.11 22.01
CA VAL A 9 -26.90 -6.80 21.43
C VAL A 9 -27.80 -5.80 20.73
N ARG A 10 -28.12 -4.66 21.37
CA ARG A 10 -28.94 -3.61 20.77
C ARG A 10 -28.31 -3.01 19.53
N LEU A 11 -26.99 -2.83 19.52
CA LEU A 11 -26.25 -2.33 18.36
C LEU A 11 -26.32 -3.32 17.19
N ILE A 12 -26.11 -4.61 17.45
CA ILE A 12 -26.19 -5.65 16.43
C ILE A 12 -27.60 -5.77 15.87
N GLU A 13 -28.63 -5.76 16.72
CA GLU A 13 -30.04 -5.74 16.31
C GLU A 13 -30.37 -4.52 15.46
N TRP A 14 -29.89 -3.34 15.88
CA TRP A 14 -30.06 -2.10 15.13
C TRP A 14 -29.36 -2.16 13.76
N LEU A 15 -28.11 -2.62 13.69
CA LEU A 15 -27.42 -2.85 12.41
C LEU A 15 -28.19 -3.86 11.55
N ASN A 16 -28.67 -4.94 12.16
CA ASN A 16 -29.44 -5.96 11.46
C ASN A 16 -30.80 -5.49 10.95
N SER A 17 -31.35 -4.38 11.47
CA SER A 17 -32.58 -3.78 10.97
C SER A 17 -32.43 -3.12 9.58
N PHE A 18 -31.21 -2.78 9.16
CA PHE A 18 -30.95 -2.17 7.87
C PHE A 18 -30.82 -3.20 6.74
N ASP A 19 -31.18 -2.75 5.54
CA ASP A 19 -30.96 -3.48 4.29
C ASP A 19 -29.47 -3.77 4.07
N LYS A 20 -29.16 -4.93 3.48
CA LYS A 20 -27.80 -5.35 3.15
C LYS A 20 -27.06 -4.29 2.34
N LYS A 21 -27.69 -3.73 1.30
CA LYS A 21 -27.06 -2.75 0.41
C LYS A 21 -26.69 -1.49 1.19
N ALA A 22 -27.57 -1.01 2.06
CA ALA A 22 -27.31 0.17 2.87
C ALA A 22 -26.07 0.00 3.77
N LEU A 23 -25.95 -1.14 4.46
CA LEU A 23 -24.78 -1.43 5.30
C LEU A 23 -23.49 -1.56 4.49
N VAL A 24 -23.53 -2.28 3.38
CA VAL A 24 -22.35 -2.45 2.51
C VAL A 24 -21.90 -1.09 1.96
N LEU A 25 -22.82 -0.25 1.49
CA LEU A 25 -22.50 1.09 0.98
C LEU A 25 -21.93 1.99 2.08
N ALA A 26 -22.50 1.98 3.28
CA ALA A 26 -21.97 2.73 4.42
C ALA A 26 -20.53 2.30 4.77
N ALA A 27 -20.28 0.99 4.82
CA ALA A 27 -18.95 0.44 5.08
C ALA A 27 -17.97 0.73 3.92
N SER A 28 -18.45 0.81 2.69
CA SER A 28 -17.64 1.11 1.51
C SER A 28 -17.21 2.57 1.47
N ALA A 29 -18.03 3.50 1.97
CA ALA A 29 -17.61 4.88 2.18
C ALA A 29 -16.44 4.98 3.18
N ILE A 30 -16.50 4.20 4.27
CA ILE A 30 -15.42 4.10 5.26
C ILE A 30 -14.17 3.47 4.62
N GLY A 31 -14.32 2.36 3.90
CA GLY A 31 -13.21 1.69 3.19
C GLY A 31 -12.53 2.61 2.16
N ALA A 32 -13.30 3.38 1.39
CA ALA A 32 -12.77 4.36 0.45
C ALA A 32 -11.95 5.45 1.17
N GLY A 33 -12.42 5.92 2.33
CA GLY A 33 -11.67 6.83 3.19
C GLY A 33 -10.34 6.25 3.66
N PHE A 34 -10.35 5.00 4.16
CA PHE A 34 -9.12 4.30 4.58
C PHE A 34 -8.13 4.12 3.43
N ALA A 35 -8.62 3.80 2.22
CA ALA A 35 -7.75 3.65 1.06
C ALA A 35 -6.96 4.94 0.80
N MET A 36 -7.62 6.10 0.86
CA MET A 36 -6.98 7.39 0.58
C MET A 36 -5.94 7.83 1.62
N ILE A 37 -5.84 7.18 2.78
CA ILE A 37 -4.74 7.43 3.73
C ILE A 37 -3.38 7.12 3.07
N ALA A 38 -3.33 6.21 2.08
CA ALA A 38 -2.14 5.97 1.27
C ALA A 38 -1.54 7.25 0.66
N GLY A 39 -2.37 8.27 0.38
CA GLY A 39 -1.94 9.56 -0.17
C GLY A 39 -0.97 10.36 0.71
N ILE A 40 -0.85 10.01 2.01
CA ILE A 40 0.20 10.56 2.89
C ILE A 40 1.60 10.26 2.33
N GLY A 41 1.79 9.06 1.77
CA GLY A 41 3.09 8.62 1.28
C GLY A 41 3.61 9.48 0.12
N PRO A 42 2.88 9.60 -1.00
CA PRO A 42 3.29 10.43 -2.13
C PRO A 42 3.47 11.90 -1.72
N GLY A 43 2.55 12.46 -0.94
CA GLY A 43 2.63 13.86 -0.51
C GLY A 43 3.93 14.19 0.25
N ILE A 44 4.31 13.35 1.22
CA ILE A 44 5.57 13.53 1.97
C ILE A 44 6.78 13.18 1.11
N GLY A 45 6.76 12.02 0.43
CA GLY A 45 7.89 11.52 -0.33
C GLY A 45 8.28 12.43 -1.50
N GLN A 46 7.30 12.92 -2.26
CA GLN A 46 7.53 13.84 -3.36
C GLN A 46 7.91 15.24 -2.85
N GLY A 47 7.34 15.69 -1.73
CA GLY A 47 7.75 16.94 -1.08
C GLY A 47 9.23 16.93 -0.68
N PHE A 48 9.71 15.82 -0.12
CA PHE A 48 11.14 15.60 0.15
C PHE A 48 11.96 15.62 -1.14
N ALA A 49 11.52 14.90 -2.18
CA ALA A 49 12.21 14.88 -3.47
C ALA A 49 12.33 16.28 -4.09
N ALA A 50 11.29 17.09 -3.99
CA ALA A 50 11.27 18.47 -4.47
C ALA A 50 12.26 19.38 -3.71
N GLY A 51 12.36 19.21 -2.39
CA GLY A 51 13.34 19.94 -1.58
C GLY A 51 14.79 19.64 -1.99
N GLU A 52 15.14 18.36 -2.06
CA GLU A 52 16.49 17.92 -2.45
C GLU A 52 16.83 18.33 -3.90
N ALA A 53 15.85 18.26 -4.81
CA ALA A 53 16.04 18.72 -6.18
C ALA A 53 16.24 20.24 -6.27
N ALA A 54 15.49 21.03 -5.48
CA ALA A 54 15.65 22.48 -5.44
C ALA A 54 17.03 22.89 -4.91
N GLU A 55 17.53 22.21 -3.87
CA GLU A 55 18.89 22.39 -3.36
C GLU A 55 19.94 22.07 -4.43
N ALA A 56 19.83 20.89 -5.08
CA ALA A 56 20.74 20.48 -6.14
C ALA A 56 20.73 21.43 -7.36
N VAL A 57 19.56 21.99 -7.72
CA VAL A 57 19.45 23.02 -8.77
C VAL A 57 20.10 24.33 -8.32
N GLY A 58 19.94 24.71 -7.05
CA GLY A 58 20.60 25.89 -6.49
C GLY A 58 22.13 25.79 -6.52
N GLU A 59 22.67 24.60 -6.28
CA GLU A 59 24.10 24.33 -6.35
C GLU A 59 24.63 24.24 -7.79
N LYS A 60 23.88 23.63 -8.71
CA LYS A 60 24.24 23.50 -10.14
C LYS A 60 23.10 23.89 -11.09
N PRO A 61 22.86 25.20 -11.29
CA PRO A 61 21.75 25.69 -12.11
C PRO A 61 21.81 25.21 -13.57
N GLU A 62 23.01 25.06 -14.13
CA GLU A 62 23.24 24.61 -15.51
C GLU A 62 22.73 23.19 -15.78
N GLU A 63 22.67 22.34 -14.75
CA GLU A 63 22.14 20.97 -14.84
C GLU A 63 20.67 20.85 -14.42
N GLY A 64 20.01 21.96 -14.13
CA GLY A 64 18.70 21.96 -13.48
C GLY A 64 17.62 21.20 -14.26
N LYS A 65 17.69 21.17 -15.60
CA LYS A 65 16.79 20.38 -16.43
C LYS A 65 16.95 18.86 -16.19
N GLN A 66 18.19 18.40 -16.00
CA GLN A 66 18.47 16.98 -15.77
C GLN A 66 18.10 16.55 -14.35
N ILE A 67 18.37 17.40 -13.36
CA ILE A 67 17.99 17.21 -11.96
C ILE A 67 16.47 17.13 -11.85
N THR A 68 15.76 18.13 -12.39
CA THR A 68 14.29 18.19 -12.37
C THR A 68 13.67 16.98 -13.05
N PHE A 69 14.21 16.56 -14.21
CA PHE A 69 13.71 15.36 -14.88
C PHE A 69 13.87 14.10 -14.02
N THR A 70 15.01 13.95 -13.34
CA THR A 70 15.28 12.78 -12.50
C THR A 70 14.35 12.75 -11.28
N MET A 71 14.12 13.92 -10.66
CA MET A 71 13.12 14.08 -9.61
C MET A 71 11.72 13.70 -10.10
N LEU A 72 11.26 14.24 -11.23
CA LEU A 72 9.93 13.96 -11.78
C LEU A 72 9.73 12.48 -12.11
N LEU A 73 10.77 11.82 -12.63
CA LEU A 73 10.73 10.38 -12.89
C LEU A 73 10.52 9.58 -11.61
N GLY A 74 11.27 9.89 -10.55
CA GLY A 74 11.11 9.22 -9.25
C GLY A 74 9.80 9.56 -8.55
N ALA A 75 9.34 10.81 -8.65
CA ALA A 75 8.05 11.26 -8.13
C ALA A 75 6.88 10.53 -8.81
N ALA A 76 6.96 10.30 -10.12
CA ALA A 76 5.95 9.54 -10.85
C ALA A 76 5.85 8.08 -10.38
N ILE A 77 6.96 7.47 -9.96
CA ILE A 77 6.95 6.14 -9.34
C ILE A 77 6.30 6.22 -7.96
N SER A 78 6.69 7.19 -7.13
CA SER A 78 6.08 7.42 -5.80
C SER A 78 4.57 7.63 -5.87
N GLU A 79 4.06 8.26 -6.93
CA GLU A 79 2.63 8.51 -7.14
C GLU A 79 1.81 7.25 -7.37
N THR A 80 2.41 6.15 -7.86
CA THR A 80 1.64 4.95 -8.24
C THR A 80 0.87 4.39 -7.06
N SER A 81 1.44 4.42 -5.86
CA SER A 81 0.76 3.97 -4.65
C SER A 81 -0.50 4.79 -4.33
N GLY A 82 -0.47 6.10 -4.57
CA GLY A 82 -1.64 6.98 -4.45
C GLY A 82 -2.72 6.65 -5.49
N ILE A 83 -2.31 6.42 -6.74
CA ILE A 83 -3.22 6.04 -7.83
C ILE A 83 -3.90 4.69 -7.55
N LEU A 84 -3.15 3.69 -7.09
CA LEU A 84 -3.71 2.37 -6.78
C LEU A 84 -4.75 2.46 -5.65
N ALA A 85 -4.47 3.25 -4.62
CA ALA A 85 -5.41 3.49 -3.54
C ALA A 85 -6.67 4.26 -4.01
N LEU A 86 -6.48 5.26 -4.88
CA LEU A 86 -7.59 5.99 -5.51
C LEU A 86 -8.48 5.05 -6.33
N ILE A 87 -7.89 4.14 -7.10
CA ILE A 87 -8.65 3.15 -7.87
C ILE A 87 -9.53 2.29 -6.96
N VAL A 88 -9.00 1.79 -5.83
CA VAL A 88 -9.78 1.03 -4.84
C VAL A 88 -10.91 1.88 -4.26
N ALA A 89 -10.63 3.13 -3.88
CA ALA A 89 -11.66 4.04 -3.38
C ALA A 89 -12.78 4.28 -4.41
N LEU A 90 -12.43 4.52 -5.67
CA LEU A 90 -13.39 4.71 -6.75
C LEU A 90 -14.21 3.45 -7.04
N ILE A 91 -13.61 2.26 -6.96
CA ILE A 91 -14.32 1.00 -7.06
C ILE A 91 -15.36 0.88 -5.93
N LEU A 92 -14.97 1.16 -4.68
CA LEU A 92 -15.88 1.09 -3.54
C LEU A 92 -17.03 2.11 -3.60
N LEU A 93 -16.81 3.27 -4.21
CA LEU A 93 -17.81 4.35 -4.32
C LEU A 93 -18.74 4.21 -5.53
N PHE A 94 -18.20 3.83 -6.69
CA PHE A 94 -18.93 3.91 -7.97
C PHE A 94 -19.13 2.56 -8.66
N GLY A 95 -18.26 1.58 -8.39
CA GLY A 95 -18.20 0.30 -9.09
C GLY A 95 -18.31 -0.91 -8.16
N ASN A 96 -18.98 -0.76 -7.02
CA ASN A 96 -18.82 -1.69 -5.90
C ASN A 96 -19.55 -3.04 -6.13
N PRO A 97 -18.82 -4.13 -6.40
CA PRO A 97 -19.45 -5.43 -6.66
C PRO A 97 -20.07 -6.05 -5.40
N LEU A 98 -19.61 -5.68 -4.20
CA LEU A 98 -20.07 -6.27 -2.93
C LEU A 98 -21.57 -6.05 -2.69
N VAL A 99 -22.15 -5.00 -3.28
CA VAL A 99 -23.58 -4.68 -3.18
C VAL A 99 -24.44 -5.75 -3.88
N GLY A 100 -23.91 -6.37 -4.94
CA GLY A 100 -24.59 -7.38 -5.75
C GLY A 100 -24.36 -8.82 -5.27
N VAL A 101 -23.40 -9.06 -4.39
CA VAL A 101 -23.03 -10.41 -3.93
C VAL A 101 -24.05 -10.94 -2.91
N ASN A 102 -24.40 -12.22 -3.03
CA ASN A 102 -25.17 -12.94 -2.02
C ASN A 102 -24.23 -13.43 -0.91
N GLY A 103 -24.58 -13.18 0.34
CA GLY A 103 -23.77 -13.55 1.50
C GLY A 103 -24.11 -12.72 2.74
N ALA A 104 -23.47 -13.06 3.85
CA ALA A 104 -23.68 -12.41 5.13
C ALA A 104 -23.35 -10.90 5.06
N LYS A 105 -24.36 -10.05 5.27
CA LYS A 105 -24.24 -8.59 5.10
C LYS A 105 -23.11 -7.96 5.92
N MET A 106 -22.90 -8.44 7.15
CA MET A 106 -21.84 -7.97 8.04
C MET A 106 -20.44 -8.33 7.52
N VAL A 107 -20.29 -9.50 6.88
CA VAL A 107 -19.02 -9.93 6.29
C VAL A 107 -18.69 -9.11 5.06
N LEU A 108 -19.68 -8.85 4.19
CA LEU A 108 -19.49 -8.01 3.00
C LEU A 108 -19.15 -6.57 3.38
N ALA A 109 -19.83 -6.01 4.38
CA ALA A 109 -19.51 -4.69 4.94
C ALA A 109 -18.09 -4.64 5.51
N ALA A 110 -17.71 -5.63 6.33
CA ALA A 110 -16.36 -5.73 6.88
C ALA A 110 -15.29 -5.89 5.80
N SER A 111 -15.61 -6.59 4.70
CA SER A 111 -14.70 -6.78 3.55
C SER A 111 -14.44 -5.48 2.80
N ALA A 112 -15.46 -4.63 2.65
CA ALA A 112 -15.26 -3.29 2.06
C ALA A 112 -14.30 -2.44 2.91
N ILE A 113 -14.42 -2.50 4.24
CA ILE A 113 -13.52 -1.80 5.17
C ILE A 113 -12.11 -2.40 5.10
N GLY A 114 -12.00 -3.74 5.19
CA GLY A 114 -10.73 -4.45 5.12
C GLY A 114 -9.97 -4.18 3.82
N ALA A 115 -10.68 -4.13 2.69
CA ALA A 115 -10.10 -3.77 1.39
C ALA A 115 -9.52 -2.36 1.37
N GLY A 116 -10.20 -1.40 2.01
CA GLY A 116 -9.69 -0.04 2.19
C GLY A 116 -8.46 0.03 3.09
N ILE A 117 -8.52 -0.63 4.25
CA ILE A 117 -7.42 -0.68 5.22
C ILE A 117 -6.16 -1.28 4.60
N ALA A 118 -6.29 -2.32 3.76
CA ALA A 118 -5.14 -2.92 3.09
C ALA A 118 -4.31 -1.87 2.33
N MET A 119 -4.96 -0.93 1.64
CA MET A 119 -4.30 0.08 0.82
C MET A 119 -3.47 1.09 1.62
N VAL A 120 -3.65 1.19 2.94
CA VAL A 120 -2.79 2.00 3.83
C VAL A 120 -1.31 1.58 3.73
N ALA A 121 -1.03 0.34 3.32
CA ALA A 121 0.32 -0.13 3.01
C ALA A 121 1.07 0.76 2.00
N GLY A 122 0.34 1.42 1.09
CA GLY A 122 0.89 2.28 0.04
C GLY A 122 1.66 3.50 0.56
N ILE A 123 1.50 3.87 1.84
CA ILE A 123 2.30 4.93 2.47
C ILE A 123 3.80 4.61 2.36
N GLY A 124 4.18 3.35 2.65
CA GLY A 124 5.58 3.00 2.79
C GLY A 124 6.37 3.10 1.49
N PRO A 125 5.95 2.41 0.42
CA PRO A 125 6.61 2.47 -0.88
C PRO A 125 6.72 3.89 -1.41
N ALA A 126 5.65 4.68 -1.32
CA ALA A 126 5.66 6.05 -1.80
C ALA A 126 6.64 6.96 -1.02
N LEU A 127 6.69 6.86 0.31
CA LEU A 127 7.69 7.56 1.14
C LEU A 127 9.11 7.18 0.73
N GLY A 128 9.38 5.87 0.65
CA GLY A 128 10.70 5.34 0.31
C GLY A 128 11.14 5.73 -1.10
N GLN A 129 10.24 5.66 -2.09
CA GLN A 129 10.51 6.04 -3.47
C GLN A 129 10.70 7.55 -3.62
N GLY A 130 9.95 8.36 -2.88
CA GLY A 130 10.16 9.80 -2.82
C GLY A 130 11.53 10.16 -2.25
N TYR A 131 11.95 9.50 -1.17
CA TYR A 131 13.32 9.61 -0.66
C TYR A 131 14.36 9.24 -1.73
N ALA A 132 14.16 8.11 -2.42
CA ALA A 132 15.06 7.67 -3.49
C ALA A 132 15.11 8.67 -4.66
N ALA A 133 13.97 9.29 -5.01
CA ALA A 133 13.87 10.29 -6.05
C ALA A 133 14.68 11.56 -5.70
N GLY A 134 14.58 12.04 -4.47
CA GLY A 134 15.38 13.16 -3.98
C GLY A 134 16.88 12.86 -4.04
N LYS A 135 17.30 11.70 -3.52
CA LYS A 135 18.71 11.28 -3.58
C LYS A 135 19.22 11.00 -4.98
N ALA A 136 18.36 10.59 -5.91
CA ALA A 136 18.71 10.49 -7.32
C ALA A 136 18.91 11.88 -7.94
N ALA A 137 18.05 12.85 -7.63
CA ALA A 137 18.18 14.23 -8.10
C ALA A 137 19.48 14.87 -7.58
N GLU A 138 19.78 14.74 -6.29
CA GLU A 138 21.05 15.16 -5.67
C GLU A 138 22.25 14.50 -6.37
N ALA A 139 22.21 13.17 -6.56
CA ALA A 139 23.29 12.42 -7.20
C ALA A 139 23.56 12.88 -8.65
N VAL A 140 22.52 13.22 -9.41
CA VAL A 140 22.64 13.79 -10.75
C VAL A 140 23.21 15.21 -10.71
N GLY A 141 22.81 16.02 -9.73
CA GLY A 141 23.42 17.33 -9.50
C GLY A 141 24.92 17.20 -9.25
N VAL A 142 25.35 16.29 -8.37
CA VAL A 142 26.76 16.05 -8.07
C VAL A 142 27.52 15.51 -9.30
N ASN A 143 26.97 14.51 -9.99
CA ASN A 143 27.59 13.88 -11.16
C ASN A 143 26.59 13.66 -12.32
N PRO A 144 26.45 14.64 -13.22
CA PRO A 144 25.49 14.59 -14.32
C PRO A 144 25.75 13.45 -15.31
N GLU A 145 27.02 13.09 -15.53
CA GLU A 145 27.41 12.01 -16.44
C GLU A 145 26.92 10.64 -15.97
N ALA A 146 26.76 10.46 -14.65
CA ALA A 146 26.27 9.22 -14.05
C ALA A 146 24.73 9.08 -14.11
N ARG A 147 23.99 10.06 -14.66
CA ARG A 147 22.52 10.09 -14.65
C ARG A 147 21.88 8.80 -15.16
N LYS A 148 22.41 8.21 -16.23
CA LYS A 148 21.88 6.96 -16.80
C LYS A 148 21.95 5.82 -15.78
N ASN A 149 23.09 5.70 -15.08
CA ASN A 149 23.33 4.69 -14.06
C ASN A 149 22.45 4.92 -12.81
N VAL A 150 22.36 6.18 -12.37
CA VAL A 150 21.50 6.61 -11.25
C VAL A 150 20.04 6.30 -11.54
N THR A 151 19.53 6.72 -12.70
CA THR A 151 18.15 6.50 -13.12
C THR A 151 17.83 5.01 -13.22
N PHE A 152 18.74 4.20 -13.77
CA PHE A 152 18.56 2.76 -13.84
C PHE A 152 18.39 2.12 -12.45
N ALA A 153 19.24 2.50 -11.48
CA ALA A 153 19.13 2.01 -10.12
C ALA A 153 17.89 2.53 -9.38
N LEU A 154 17.48 3.79 -9.63
CA LEU A 154 16.24 4.36 -9.09
C LEU A 154 15.03 3.53 -9.53
N LEU A 155 14.91 3.22 -10.83
CA LEU A 155 13.81 2.44 -11.39
C LEU A 155 13.76 1.02 -10.79
N LEU A 156 14.91 0.35 -10.72
CA LEU A 156 15.00 -0.99 -10.17
C LEU A 156 14.66 -1.04 -8.68
N GLY A 157 15.24 -0.13 -7.88
CA GLY A 157 15.00 -0.07 -6.45
C GLY A 157 13.55 0.33 -6.13
N GLY A 158 12.99 1.27 -6.91
CA GLY A 158 11.60 1.68 -6.80
C GLY A 158 10.61 0.56 -7.16
N ALA A 159 10.90 -0.24 -8.19
CA ALA A 159 10.06 -1.37 -8.57
C ALA A 159 9.97 -2.43 -7.46
N VAL A 160 11.08 -2.70 -6.74
CA VAL A 160 11.06 -3.61 -5.59
C VAL A 160 10.29 -3.01 -4.41
N ALA A 161 10.48 -1.71 -4.12
CA ALA A 161 9.73 -1.01 -3.08
C ALA A 161 8.22 -1.08 -3.30
N GLU A 162 7.76 -0.99 -4.56
CA GLU A 162 6.34 -1.00 -4.92
C GLU A 162 5.64 -2.33 -4.63
N THR A 163 6.40 -3.43 -4.50
CA THR A 163 5.82 -4.76 -4.29
C THR A 163 4.88 -4.81 -3.10
N SER A 164 5.16 -4.07 -2.03
CA SER A 164 4.30 -4.02 -0.84
C SER A 164 2.91 -3.44 -1.13
N THR A 165 2.83 -2.38 -1.95
CA THR A 165 1.55 -1.82 -2.39
C THR A 165 0.81 -2.79 -3.28
N ILE A 166 1.51 -3.47 -4.18
CA ILE A 166 0.89 -4.46 -5.08
C ILE A 166 0.31 -5.63 -4.29
N LEU A 167 1.01 -6.15 -3.27
CA LEU A 167 0.49 -7.20 -2.41
C LEU A 167 -0.78 -6.76 -1.67
N ALA A 168 -0.79 -5.52 -1.15
CA ALA A 168 -1.96 -4.94 -0.50
C ALA A 168 -3.14 -4.77 -1.46
N LEU A 169 -2.87 -4.31 -2.68
CA LEU A 169 -3.86 -4.20 -3.75
C LEU A 169 -4.46 -5.55 -4.09
N VAL A 170 -3.65 -6.60 -4.21
CA VAL A 170 -4.14 -7.96 -4.48
C VAL A 170 -5.11 -8.41 -3.37
N VAL A 171 -4.76 -8.23 -2.10
CA VAL A 171 -5.65 -8.55 -0.97
C VAL A 171 -6.94 -7.73 -1.02
N SER A 172 -6.83 -6.43 -1.31
CA SER A 172 -7.98 -5.54 -1.48
C SER A 172 -8.92 -6.01 -2.59
N LEU A 173 -8.38 -6.33 -3.76
CA LEU A 173 -9.15 -6.81 -4.91
C LEU A 173 -9.76 -8.20 -4.67
N ILE A 174 -9.08 -9.09 -3.94
CA ILE A 174 -9.66 -10.38 -3.53
C ILE A 174 -10.89 -10.14 -2.65
N LEU A 175 -10.78 -9.28 -1.62
CA LEU A 175 -11.90 -8.96 -0.73
C LEU A 175 -13.08 -8.31 -1.47
N ILE A 176 -12.83 -7.55 -2.53
CA ILE A 176 -13.86 -6.87 -3.32
C ILE A 176 -14.50 -7.81 -4.36
N PHE A 177 -13.71 -8.51 -5.17
CA PHE A 177 -14.19 -9.22 -6.36
C PHE A 177 -14.27 -10.74 -6.21
N ALA A 178 -13.47 -11.34 -5.33
CA ALA A 178 -13.29 -12.78 -5.22
C ALA A 178 -13.37 -13.25 -3.76
N ASN A 179 -14.27 -12.66 -2.99
CA ASN A 179 -14.31 -12.78 -1.55
C ASN A 179 -14.66 -14.22 -1.08
N PRO A 180 -13.72 -14.96 -0.47
CA PRO A 180 -13.97 -16.33 -0.01
C PRO A 180 -14.78 -16.40 1.28
N LEU A 181 -15.01 -15.28 1.97
CA LEU A 181 -15.62 -15.22 3.30
C LEU A 181 -17.16 -15.14 3.27
N GLY A 182 -17.78 -14.96 2.11
CA GLY A 182 -19.20 -14.60 2.00
C GLY A 182 -20.23 -15.73 2.21
N ALA A 183 -19.80 -17.00 2.32
CA ALA A 183 -20.68 -18.15 2.10
C ALA A 183 -21.47 -18.66 3.33
N ASP A 184 -21.05 -18.34 4.56
CA ASP A 184 -21.64 -18.93 5.78
C ASP A 184 -22.19 -17.86 6.74
N GLU A 185 -23.52 -17.83 6.91
CA GLU A 185 -24.20 -16.87 7.80
C GLU A 185 -24.05 -17.22 9.29
N GLY A 186 -23.75 -18.48 9.64
CA GLY A 186 -23.65 -18.92 11.03
C GLY A 186 -22.38 -18.44 11.73
N LEU A 187 -21.33 -18.09 10.97
CA LEU A 187 -20.00 -17.74 11.46
C LEU A 187 -19.59 -16.30 11.14
N TRP A 188 -20.57 -15.42 10.89
CA TRP A 188 -20.35 -14.07 10.38
C TRP A 188 -19.40 -13.22 11.26
N ILE A 189 -19.36 -13.44 12.59
CA ILE A 189 -18.48 -12.68 13.49
C ILE A 189 -17.02 -12.95 13.15
N ILE A 190 -16.64 -14.23 13.04
CA ILE A 190 -15.27 -14.63 12.74
C ILE A 190 -14.90 -14.19 11.33
N LEU A 191 -15.80 -14.39 10.36
CA LEU A 191 -15.57 -14.04 8.97
C LEU A 191 -15.43 -12.52 8.76
N ALA A 192 -16.28 -11.72 9.41
CA ALA A 192 -16.18 -10.26 9.38
C ALA A 192 -14.88 -9.76 10.03
N ALA A 193 -14.53 -10.30 11.21
CA ALA A 193 -13.27 -9.98 11.86
C ALA A 193 -12.06 -10.39 11.01
N SER A 194 -12.15 -11.52 10.30
CA SER A 194 -11.09 -12.02 9.42
C SER A 194 -10.90 -11.13 8.18
N ALA A 195 -11.98 -10.60 7.61
CA ALA A 195 -11.91 -9.66 6.48
C ALA A 195 -11.17 -8.37 6.87
N ILE A 196 -11.52 -7.80 8.03
CA ILE A 196 -10.84 -6.61 8.59
C ILE A 196 -9.39 -6.94 8.97
N GLY A 197 -9.18 -8.10 9.62
CA GLY A 197 -7.85 -8.58 10.02
C GLY A 197 -6.90 -8.79 8.83
N ALA A 198 -7.40 -9.30 7.70
CA ALA A 198 -6.64 -9.41 6.47
C ALA A 198 -6.20 -8.04 5.94
N GLY A 199 -7.08 -7.03 6.01
CA GLY A 199 -6.73 -5.64 5.70
C GLY A 199 -5.64 -5.08 6.62
N PHE A 200 -5.80 -5.25 7.93
CA PHE A 200 -4.83 -4.77 8.92
C PHE A 200 -3.46 -5.43 8.78
N ALA A 201 -3.40 -6.73 8.47
CA ALA A 201 -2.14 -7.42 8.26
C ALA A 201 -1.29 -6.71 7.19
N MET A 202 -1.93 -6.26 6.10
CA MET A 202 -1.23 -5.61 4.98
C MET A 202 -0.59 -4.26 5.34
N ILE A 203 -0.99 -3.59 6.43
CA ILE A 203 -0.33 -2.36 6.91
C ILE A 203 1.16 -2.61 7.19
N ALA A 204 1.56 -3.84 7.52
CA ALA A 204 2.98 -4.19 7.69
C ALA A 204 3.84 -3.86 6.45
N GLY A 205 3.23 -3.80 5.25
CA GLY A 205 3.87 -3.38 4.00
C GLY A 205 4.47 -1.97 4.03
N ILE A 206 4.09 -1.13 4.99
CA ILE A 206 4.72 0.19 5.17
C ILE A 206 6.22 0.04 5.45
N GLY A 207 6.60 -0.88 6.34
CA GLY A 207 7.99 -1.08 6.76
C GLY A 207 8.93 -1.45 5.60
N PRO A 208 8.65 -2.53 4.86
CA PRO A 208 9.44 -2.92 3.69
C PRO A 208 9.47 -1.81 2.63
N GLY A 209 8.35 -1.17 2.33
CA GLY A 209 8.29 -0.09 1.34
C GLY A 209 9.24 1.07 1.66
N ILE A 210 9.24 1.55 2.91
CA ILE A 210 10.16 2.61 3.35
C ILE A 210 11.61 2.11 3.27
N GLY A 211 11.91 0.97 3.90
CA GLY A 211 13.26 0.44 3.99
C GLY A 211 13.88 0.16 2.61
N GLN A 212 13.08 -0.37 1.68
CA GLN A 212 13.50 -0.64 0.31
C GLN A 212 13.75 0.64 -0.48
N GLY A 213 12.92 1.67 -0.30
CA GLY A 213 13.17 2.96 -0.90
C GLY A 213 14.40 3.68 -0.34
N VAL A 214 14.66 3.58 0.97
CA VAL A 214 15.91 4.09 1.58
C VAL A 214 17.12 3.36 1.01
N ALA A 215 17.07 2.04 0.87
CA ALA A 215 18.13 1.26 0.24
C ALA A 215 18.37 1.71 -1.22
N ALA A 216 17.29 1.96 -1.97
CA ALA A 216 17.38 2.50 -3.33
C ALA A 216 18.02 3.90 -3.35
N GLY A 217 17.60 4.80 -2.46
CA GLY A 217 18.18 6.14 -2.29
C GLY A 217 19.68 6.12 -2.00
N LYS A 218 20.13 5.22 -1.13
CA LYS A 218 21.56 5.05 -0.85
C LYS A 218 22.33 4.40 -2.00
N ALA A 219 21.70 3.49 -2.74
CA ALA A 219 22.30 2.91 -3.93
C ALA A 219 22.51 3.97 -5.02
N VAL A 220 21.51 4.82 -5.30
CA VAL A 220 21.62 5.87 -6.33
C VAL A 220 22.66 6.93 -5.95
N GLU A 221 22.74 7.30 -4.67
CA GLU A 221 23.77 8.21 -4.13
C GLU A 221 25.19 7.62 -4.36
N ALA A 222 25.38 6.35 -4.02
CA ALA A 222 26.65 5.66 -4.20
C ALA A 222 27.03 5.50 -5.68
N ILE A 223 26.06 5.23 -6.55
CA ILE A 223 26.25 5.10 -8.00
C ILE A 223 26.59 6.43 -8.64
N GLY A 224 25.96 7.54 -8.21
CA GLY A 224 26.33 8.89 -8.67
C GLY A 224 27.79 9.21 -8.37
N LYS A 225 28.28 8.82 -7.19
CA LYS A 225 29.69 8.98 -6.79
C LYS A 225 30.63 8.01 -7.52
N ARG A 226 30.17 6.79 -7.84
CA ARG A 226 31.01 5.70 -8.36
C ARG A 226 30.28 4.87 -9.44
N PRO A 227 30.02 5.43 -10.63
CA PRO A 227 29.21 4.75 -11.66
C PRO A 227 29.81 3.43 -12.15
N GLY A 228 31.14 3.32 -12.18
CA GLY A 228 31.84 2.07 -12.56
C GLY A 228 31.57 0.87 -11.63
N HIS A 229 31.03 1.09 -10.43
CA HIS A 229 30.71 0.02 -9.47
C HIS A 229 29.21 -0.31 -9.40
N GLN A 230 28.40 0.19 -10.34
CA GLN A 230 26.94 0.02 -10.34
C GLN A 230 26.51 -1.43 -10.09
N GLY A 231 27.08 -2.39 -10.82
CA GLY A 231 26.68 -3.79 -10.70
C GLY A 231 26.86 -4.36 -9.29
N MET A 232 27.91 -3.95 -8.57
CA MET A 232 28.15 -4.39 -7.18
C MET A 232 27.16 -3.71 -6.23
N ILE A 233 26.94 -2.41 -6.39
CA ILE A 233 26.03 -1.62 -5.53
C ILE A 233 24.58 -2.13 -5.68
N THR A 234 24.12 -2.34 -6.90
CA THR A 234 22.77 -2.85 -7.19
C THR A 234 22.55 -4.25 -6.60
N ARG A 235 23.57 -5.13 -6.59
CA ARG A 235 23.46 -6.46 -5.95
C ARG A 235 23.27 -6.35 -4.44
N VAL A 236 24.03 -5.48 -3.77
CA VAL A 236 23.87 -5.24 -2.32
C VAL A 236 22.51 -4.62 -2.02
N MET A 237 22.06 -3.67 -2.83
CA MET A 237 20.72 -3.09 -2.73
C MET A 237 19.64 -4.18 -2.78
N PHE A 238 19.65 -5.05 -3.80
CA PHE A 238 18.66 -6.11 -3.93
C PHE A 238 18.72 -7.13 -2.78
N LEU A 239 19.91 -7.49 -2.32
CA LEU A 239 20.06 -8.38 -1.17
C LEU A 239 19.39 -7.78 0.07
N GLY A 240 19.66 -6.51 0.37
CA GLY A 240 19.04 -5.81 1.49
C GLY A 240 17.52 -5.67 1.33
N GLN A 241 17.06 -5.31 0.13
CA GLN A 241 15.63 -5.19 -0.17
C GLN A 241 14.89 -6.53 -0.04
N ALA A 242 15.51 -7.65 -0.44
CA ALA A 242 14.93 -8.97 -0.30
C ALA A 242 14.77 -9.38 1.17
N VAL A 243 15.78 -9.09 2.01
CA VAL A 243 15.69 -9.33 3.46
C VAL A 243 14.60 -8.46 4.10
N ALA A 244 14.53 -7.18 3.72
CA ALA A 244 13.51 -6.26 4.20
C ALA A 244 12.07 -6.69 3.84
N GLN A 245 11.88 -7.39 2.70
CA GLN A 245 10.55 -7.83 2.24
C GLN A 245 9.91 -8.90 3.13
N THR A 246 10.69 -9.64 3.92
CA THR A 246 10.22 -10.84 4.64
C THR A 246 9.02 -10.57 5.55
N THR A 247 8.98 -9.43 6.24
CA THR A 247 7.85 -9.04 7.09
C THR A 247 6.58 -8.77 6.30
N GLY A 248 6.70 -8.21 5.08
CA GLY A 248 5.59 -8.05 4.15
C GLY A 248 5.03 -9.39 3.67
N ILE A 249 5.90 -10.39 3.47
CA ILE A 249 5.49 -11.75 3.13
C ILE A 249 4.77 -12.42 4.31
N TYR A 250 5.25 -12.25 5.54
CA TYR A 250 4.58 -12.79 6.72
C TYR A 250 3.16 -12.22 6.87
N ALA A 251 3.00 -10.91 6.67
CA ALA A 251 1.70 -10.26 6.67
C ALA A 251 0.76 -10.78 5.58
N LEU A 252 1.27 -10.94 4.34
CA LEU A 252 0.51 -11.53 3.24
C LEU A 252 0.05 -12.95 3.58
N ILE A 253 0.92 -13.77 4.17
CA ILE A 253 0.57 -15.13 4.60
C ILE A 253 -0.58 -15.09 5.60
N ILE A 254 -0.52 -14.22 6.61
CA ILE A 254 -1.60 -14.08 7.59
C ILE A 254 -2.91 -13.64 6.92
N ALA A 255 -2.87 -12.66 6.01
CA ALA A 255 -4.06 -12.22 5.26
C ALA A 255 -4.66 -13.37 4.45
N LEU A 256 -3.83 -14.14 3.73
CA LEU A 256 -4.28 -15.29 2.94
C LEU A 256 -4.82 -16.43 3.82
N LEU A 257 -4.21 -16.70 4.97
CA LEU A 257 -4.71 -17.69 5.93
C LEU A 257 -6.09 -17.29 6.46
N LEU A 258 -6.28 -16.02 6.84
CA LEU A 258 -7.58 -15.51 7.32
C LEU A 258 -8.67 -15.60 6.25
N MET A 259 -8.32 -15.43 4.97
CA MET A 259 -9.25 -15.48 3.85
C MET A 259 -9.56 -16.90 3.37
N PHE A 260 -8.55 -17.77 3.22
CA PHE A 260 -8.69 -19.04 2.50
C PHE A 260 -8.50 -20.30 3.34
N ALA A 261 -7.79 -20.21 4.47
CA ALA A 261 -7.41 -21.37 5.27
C ALA A 261 -7.53 -21.05 6.77
N ASN A 262 -8.67 -20.47 7.15
CA ASN A 262 -8.84 -19.84 8.46
C ASN A 262 -8.92 -20.91 9.57
N PRO A 263 -7.90 -21.04 10.44
CA PRO A 263 -7.87 -22.08 11.46
C PRO A 263 -8.93 -21.86 12.55
N LEU A 264 -9.40 -20.62 12.73
CA LEU A 264 -10.35 -20.25 13.78
C LEU A 264 -11.73 -20.90 13.55
N LEU A 265 -12.08 -21.17 12.29
CA LEU A 265 -13.31 -21.87 11.94
C LEU A 265 -13.27 -23.35 12.36
N GLY A 266 -12.08 -23.96 12.39
CA GLY A 266 -11.89 -25.34 12.82
C GLY A 266 -11.96 -25.51 14.34
N LEU A 267 -11.60 -24.49 15.11
CA LEU A 267 -11.60 -24.51 16.58
C LEU A 267 -13.01 -24.45 17.20
N LEU A 268 -14.03 -24.15 16.39
CA LEU A 268 -15.43 -24.15 16.82
C LEU A 268 -16.10 -25.52 16.75
N LYS A 269 -15.48 -26.48 16.06
CA LYS A 269 -15.96 -27.86 15.95
C LYS A 269 -15.43 -28.69 17.10
#